data_AF-A0A195F4U8-F1
#
_entry.id   AF-A0A195F4U8-F1
#
_cell.length_a   1.000
_cell.length_b   1.000
_cell.length_c   1.000
_cell.angle_alpha   90.00
_cell.angle_beta   90.00
_cell.angle_gamma   90.00
#
_symmetry.space_group_name_H-M   'P 1'
#
loop_
_entity.id
_entity.type
_entity.pdbx_description
1 polymer ?
#
loop_
_entity_poly.entity_id
_entity_poly.type
_entity_poly.pdbx_seq_one_letter_code
_entity_poly.pdbx_strand_id
1 'polypeptide(L)' 'KASDELKQYNKTYYDKRHKVSTKYIVSNYVLIKDIIRKSGESQKLKPVYKPLYMVTKVLNNNIYVIQDIPGFNRSQ' A
#
# COMPACT_ATOMS: atom_id res chain seq x y z
N LYS A 1 -30.40 -20.82 1.17
CA LYS A 1 -29.77 -22.05 0.62
C LYS A 1 -29.34 -21.84 -0.83
N ALA A 2 -30.23 -21.93 -1.84
CA ALA A 2 -29.84 -21.73 -3.25
C ALA A 2 -29.20 -20.36 -3.59
N SER A 3 -29.65 -19.27 -2.96
CA SER A 3 -29.05 -17.94 -3.13
C SER A 3 -27.63 -17.85 -2.55
N ASP A 4 -27.36 -18.56 -1.47
CA ASP A 4 -26.06 -18.51 -0.76
C ASP A 4 -25.00 -19.29 -1.54
N GLU A 5 -25.39 -20.40 -2.17
CA GLU A 5 -24.55 -21.19 -3.07
C GLU A 5 -24.11 -20.38 -4.29
N LEU A 6 -25.03 -19.62 -4.90
CA LEU A 6 -24.73 -18.72 -6.03
C LEU A 6 -23.77 -17.59 -5.63
N LYS A 7 -23.96 -16.99 -4.45
CA LYS A 7 -23.04 -15.96 -3.92
C LYS A 7 -21.63 -16.54 -3.70
N GLN A 8 -21.55 -17.75 -3.14
CA GLN A 8 -20.27 -18.40 -2.87
C GLN A 8 -19.55 -18.77 -4.18
N TYR A 9 -20.29 -19.24 -5.19
CA TYR A 9 -19.76 -19.49 -6.53
C TYR A 9 -19.15 -18.21 -7.12
N ASN A 10 -19.90 -17.11 -7.12
CA ASN A 10 -19.46 -15.83 -7.66
C ASN A 10 -18.22 -15.30 -6.92
N LYS A 11 -18.21 -15.38 -5.59
CA LYS A 11 -17.06 -14.98 -4.77
C LYS A 11 -15.82 -15.80 -5.10
N THR A 12 -15.96 -17.13 -5.18
CA THR A 12 -14.84 -18.03 -5.49
C THR A 12 -14.29 -17.77 -6.88
N TYR A 13 -15.16 -17.54 -7.86
CA TYR A 13 -14.76 -17.19 -9.22
C TYR A 13 -13.98 -15.85 -9.27
N TYR A 14 -14.47 -14.84 -8.54
CA TYR A 14 -13.80 -13.55 -8.42
C TYR A 14 -12.44 -13.68 -7.75
N ASP A 15 -12.36 -14.33 -6.59
CA ASP A 15 -11.13 -14.52 -5.80
C ASP A 15 -10.07 -15.31 -6.58
N LYS A 16 -10.47 -16.27 -7.42
CA LYS A 16 -9.55 -17.01 -8.31
C LYS A 16 -8.92 -16.15 -9.40
N ARG A 17 -9.64 -15.13 -9.88
CA ARG A 17 -9.19 -14.25 -10.98
C ARG A 17 -8.41 -13.04 -10.50
N HIS A 18 -8.61 -12.62 -9.25
CA HIS A 18 -8.02 -11.40 -8.72
C HIS A 18 -6.93 -11.71 -7.70
N LYS A 19 -5.85 -10.93 -7.75
CA LYS A 19 -4.80 -11.00 -6.74
C LYS A 19 -5.33 -10.42 -5.43
N VAL A 20 -5.10 -11.14 -4.33
CA VAL A 20 -5.42 -10.67 -2.98
C VAL A 20 -4.56 -9.45 -2.64
N SER A 21 -5.17 -8.44 -2.01
CA SER A 21 -4.46 -7.25 -1.57
C SER A 21 -3.42 -7.59 -0.50
N THR A 22 -2.23 -7.00 -0.60
CA THR A 22 -1.17 -7.15 0.40
C THR A 22 -1.61 -6.53 1.73
N LYS A 23 -1.56 -7.31 2.80
CA LYS A 23 -1.80 -6.83 4.16
C LYS A 23 -0.48 -6.48 4.82
N TYR A 24 -0.40 -5.28 5.40
CA TYR A 24 0.77 -4.85 6.15
C TYR A 24 0.49 -4.92 7.65
N ILE A 25 1.52 -5.27 8.42
CA ILE A 25 1.47 -5.25 9.88
C ILE A 25 2.26 -4.06 10.41
N VAL A 26 2.01 -3.72 11.68
CA VAL A 26 2.80 -2.71 12.39
C VAL A 26 4.28 -3.11 12.36
N SER A 27 5.16 -2.11 12.22
CA SER A 27 6.61 -2.27 12.08
C SER A 27 7.09 -2.87 10.75
N ASN A 28 6.22 -3.09 9.76
CA ASN A 28 6.68 -3.34 8.40
C ASN A 28 7.30 -2.10 7.77
N TYR A 29 8.38 -2.31 7.03
CA TYR A 29 8.99 -1.29 6.20
C TYR A 29 8.38 -1.31 4.81
N VAL A 30 7.97 -0.14 4.32
CA VAL A 30 7.28 0.03 3.04
C VAL A 30 7.84 1.21 2.25
N LEU A 31 7.87 1.05 0.93
CA LEU A 31 8.20 2.13 0.00
C LEU A 31 6.90 2.68 -0.59
N ILE A 32 6.77 4.00 -0.63
CA ILE A 32 5.61 4.68 -1.21
C ILE A 32 5.97 5.13 -2.62
N LYS A 33 5.18 4.78 -3.62
CA LYS A 33 5.38 5.25 -4.99
C LYS A 33 5.14 6.77 -5.05
N ASP A 34 6.06 7.51 -5.64
CA ASP A 34 5.84 8.94 -5.86
C ASP A 34 4.97 9.13 -7.11
N ILE A 35 3.72 9.51 -6.89
CA ILE A 35 2.74 9.77 -7.94
C ILE A 35 2.56 11.27 -8.23
N ILE A 36 3.18 12.14 -7.43
CA ILE A 36 2.97 13.58 -7.51
C ILE A 36 3.81 14.16 -8.64
N ARG A 37 3.14 14.72 -9.65
CA ARG A 37 3.78 15.40 -10.78
C ARG A 37 3.87 16.89 -10.51
N LYS A 38 5.01 17.35 -9.99
CA LYS A 38 5.30 18.79 -9.86
C LYS A 38 5.65 19.37 -11.23
N SER A 39 5.05 20.51 -11.58
CA SER A 39 5.40 21.26 -12.79
C SER A 39 6.82 21.81 -12.68
N GLY A 40 7.58 21.81 -13.77
CA GLY A 40 8.96 22.30 -13.82
C GLY A 40 10.04 21.31 -13.37
N GLU A 41 9.68 20.12 -12.88
CA GLU A 41 10.66 19.09 -12.48
C GLU A 41 10.61 17.86 -13.41
N SER A 42 11.78 17.39 -13.85
CA SER A 42 11.88 16.20 -14.71
C SER A 42 11.58 14.92 -13.93
N GLN A 43 10.50 14.23 -14.28
CA GLN A 43 10.17 12.91 -13.70
C GLN A 43 11.17 11.82 -14.07
N LYS A 44 11.91 11.97 -15.17
CA LYS A 44 12.88 10.97 -15.64
C LYS A 44 14.06 10.80 -14.68
N LEU A 45 14.46 11.89 -14.03
CA LEU A 45 15.61 11.91 -13.12
C LEU A 45 15.21 11.64 -11.66
N LYS A 46 13.90 11.58 -11.38
CA LYS A 46 13.41 11.34 -10.02
C LYS A 46 13.28 9.85 -9.73
N PRO A 47 13.55 9.41 -8.49
CA PRO A 47 13.27 8.06 -8.08
C PRO A 47 11.75 7.78 -8.14
N VAL A 48 11.39 6.57 -8.54
CA VAL A 48 9.98 6.13 -8.66
C VAL A 48 9.31 6.00 -7.29
N TYR A 49 10.10 5.74 -6.25
CA TYR A 49 9.64 5.55 -4.88
C TYR A 49 10.26 6.60 -3.96
N LYS A 50 9.47 7.01 -2.97
CA LYS A 50 9.92 7.78 -1.82
C LYS A 50 10.85 6.92 -0.94
N PRO A 51 11.57 7.54 0.01
CA PRO A 51 12.36 6.82 1.00
C PRO A 51 11.56 5.77 1.77
N LEU A 52 12.27 4.90 2.48
CA LEU A 52 11.66 3.85 3.27
C LEU A 52 10.90 4.43 4.46
N TYR A 53 9.69 3.95 4.68
CA TYR A 53 8.87 4.31 5.83
C TYR A 53 8.49 3.08 6.64
N MET A 54 8.02 3.31 7.88
CA MET A 54 7.51 2.27 8.76
C MET A 54 5.99 2.41 8.97
N VAL A 55 5.28 1.28 8.91
CA VAL A 55 3.86 1.22 9.28
C VAL A 55 3.73 1.30 10.79
N THR A 56 2.99 2.29 11.29
CA THR A 56 2.81 2.52 12.73
C THR A 56 1.45 2.10 13.23
N LYS A 57 0.42 2.25 12.40
CA LYS A 57 -0.93 1.83 12.74
C LYS A 57 -1.62 1.24 11.52
N VAL A 58 -2.22 0.08 11.70
CA VAL A 58 -3.15 -0.50 10.74
C VAL A 58 -4.54 0.01 11.09
N LEU A 59 -5.20 0.67 10.14
CA LEU A 59 -6.59 1.10 10.25
C LEU A 59 -7.47 0.14 9.43
N ASN A 60 -8.78 0.37 9.47
CA ASN A 60 -9.73 -0.42 8.70
C ASN A 60 -9.61 -0.11 7.19
N ASN A 61 -10.15 -1.00 6.36
CA ASN A 61 -10.30 -0.79 4.91
C ASN A 61 -8.97 -0.59 4.15
N ASN A 62 -7.91 -1.30 4.55
CA ASN A 62 -6.56 -1.20 3.95
C ASN A 62 -5.94 0.20 4.04
N ILE A 63 -6.30 0.96 5.07
CA ILE A 63 -5.68 2.26 5.37
C ILE A 63 -4.58 2.02 6.41
N TYR A 64 -3.42 2.64 6.19
CA TYR A 64 -2.25 2.49 7.06
C TYR A 64 -1.69 3.86 7.41
N VAL A 65 -1.39 4.08 8.69
CA VAL A 65 -0.62 5.23 9.14
C VAL A 65 0.85 4.87 9.03
N ILE A 66 1.61 5.74 8.40
CA ILE A 66 3.01 5.54 8.05
C ILE A 66 3.81 6.68 8.67
N GLN A 67 4.99 6.38 9.21
CA GLN A 67 5.92 7.35 9.77
C GLN A 67 7.33 7.11 9.25
N ASP A 68 8.17 8.14 9.33
CA ASP A 68 9.60 8.02 9.06
C ASP A 68 10.25 7.02 10.02
N ILE A 69 11.35 6.43 9.56
CA ILE A 69 12.10 5.47 10.37
C ILE A 69 12.81 6.24 11.49
N PRO A 70 12.66 5.80 12.76
CA PRO A 70 13.35 6.43 13.88
C PRO A 70 14.86 6.39 13.66
N GLY A 71 15.52 7.55 13.81
CA GLY A 71 16.97 7.69 13.62
C GLY A 71 17.43 8.01 12.20
N PHE A 72 16.52 8.07 11.22
CA PHE A 72 16.87 8.44 9.83
C PHE A 72 16.76 9.95 9.54
N ASN A 73 16.13 10.72 10.43
CA ASN A 73 16.00 12.17 10.32
C ASN A 73 17.32 12.88 10.68
N ARG A 74 18.30 12.85 9.78
CA ARG A 74 19.50 13.68 9.91
C ARG A 74 19.26 14.99 9.16
N SER A 75 19.23 16.12 9.89
CA SER A 75 19.39 17.44 9.27
C SER A 75 20.85 17.55 8.83
N GLN A 76 21.09 17.65 7.53
CA GLN A 76 22.39 18.03 6.98
C GLN A 76 22.36 19.51 6.61
#